data_AF-O95608-F1
#
_entry.id   AF-O95608-F1
#
_cell.length_a   1.000
_cell.length_b   1.000
_cell.length_c   1.000
_cell.angle_alpha   90.00
_cell.angle_beta   90.00
_cell.angle_gamma   90.00
#
_symmetry.space_group_name_H-M   'P 1'
#
loop_
_entity.id
_entity.type
_entity.pdbx_description
1 polymer ?
#
loop_
_entity_poly.entity_id
_entity_poly.type
_entity_poly.pdbx_seq_one_letter_code
_entity_poly.pdbx_strand_id
1 'polypeptide(L)'
;LLVSWQPPCARITGYIIKYEKPGSPPREVVPRPRPGVTEATITGLEPGTEYTIYVIALKNNQKSEPLIGRKKTDKKLSLRQPSHGPHSRTLLSTSFHVILLALMKNPYSSGFLELLPVPL
;
A
#
# COMPACT_ATOMS: atom_id res chain seq x y z
N LEU A 1 7.62 5.37 2.87
CA LEU A 1 6.28 5.30 2.25
C LEU A 1 5.27 5.01 3.36
N LEU A 2 4.33 5.93 3.61
CA LEU A 2 3.21 5.70 4.52
C LEU A 2 2.10 4.95 3.77
N VAL A 3 1.62 3.85 4.35
CA VAL A 3 0.50 3.05 3.84
C VAL A 3 -0.60 3.01 4.89
N SER A 4 -1.85 3.16 4.46
CA SER A 4 -3.03 3.07 5.31
C SER A 4 -4.08 2.18 4.67
N TRP A 5 -4.88 1.49 5.49
CA TRP A 5 -5.90 0.57 5.04
C TRP A 5 -7.13 0.60 5.95
N GLN A 6 -8.26 0.11 5.45
CA GLN A 6 -9.46 -0.07 6.28
C GLN A 6 -9.37 -1.38 7.08
N PRO A 7 -9.76 -1.38 8.36
CA PRO A 7 -9.77 -2.60 9.16
C PRO A 7 -10.85 -3.57 8.64
N PRO A 8 -10.59 -4.89 8.68
CA PRO A 8 -11.60 -5.87 8.31
C PRO A 8 -12.70 -5.94 9.38
N CYS A 9 -13.93 -6.30 8.98
CA CYS A 9 -15.03 -6.54 9.93
C CYS A 9 -14.78 -7.74 10.86
N ALA A 10 -13.93 -8.67 10.45
CA ALA A 10 -13.59 -9.86 11.23
C ALA A 10 -12.63 -9.52 12.38
N ARG A 11 -12.75 -10.23 13.51
CA ARG A 11 -11.75 -10.18 14.59
C ARG A 11 -10.45 -10.82 14.11
N ILE A 12 -9.38 -10.02 14.08
CA ILE A 12 -8.04 -10.39 13.64
C ILE A 12 -7.04 -10.40 14.79
N THR A 13 -5.93 -11.10 14.60
CA THR A 13 -4.80 -11.17 15.54
C THR A 13 -3.60 -10.33 15.08
N GLY A 14 -3.65 -9.74 13.88
CA GLY A 14 -2.61 -8.83 13.38
C GLY A 14 -2.60 -8.73 11.85
N TYR A 15 -1.51 -8.18 11.31
CA TYR A 15 -1.31 -8.05 9.87
C TYR A 15 0.07 -8.52 9.43
N ILE A 16 0.17 -8.94 8.17
CA ILE A 16 1.43 -9.05 7.43
C ILE A 16 1.39 -8.01 6.32
N ILE A 17 2.43 -7.18 6.24
CA ILE A 17 2.62 -6.26 5.12
C ILE A 17 3.81 -6.74 4.32
N LYS A 18 3.60 -6.97 3.02
CA LYS A 18 4.67 -7.26 2.07
C LYS A 18 4.81 -6.15 1.05
N TYR A 19 6.01 -5.98 0.52
CA TYR A 19 6.29 -5.05 -0.56
C TYR A 19 7.31 -5.63 -1.52
N GLU A 20 7.14 -5.37 -2.80
CA GLU A 20 8.09 -5.78 -3.84
C GLU A 20 8.25 -4.70 -4.91
N LYS A 21 9.39 -4.74 -5.60
CA LYS A 21 9.66 -3.96 -6.81
C LYS A 21 9.81 -4.93 -7.99
N PRO A 22 9.59 -4.49 -9.24
CA PRO A 22 9.80 -5.34 -10.41
C PRO A 22 11.17 -6.01 -10.40
N GLY A 23 11.19 -7.33 -10.63
CA GLY A 23 12.43 -8.12 -10.66
C GLY A 23 13.07 -8.38 -9.30
N SER A 24 12.39 -8.14 -8.18
CA SER A 24 12.87 -8.48 -6.84
C SER A 24 11.83 -9.28 -6.04
N PRO A 25 12.25 -10.21 -5.17
CA PRO A 25 11.32 -10.97 -4.36
C PRO A 25 10.59 -10.09 -3.33
N PRO A 26 9.34 -10.45 -2.94
CA PRO A 26 8.62 -9.76 -1.88
C PRO A 26 9.37 -9.76 -0.55
N ARG A 27 9.39 -8.60 0.10
CA ARG A 27 9.92 -8.39 1.46
C ARG A 27 8.78 -8.13 2.43
N GLU A 28 8.98 -8.51 3.68
CA GLU A 28 8.01 -8.28 4.76
C GLU A 28 8.41 -7.08 5.62
N VAL A 29 7.44 -6.28 6.05
CA VAL A 29 7.64 -5.21 7.01
C VAL A 29 7.77 -5.80 8.42
N VAL A 30 8.82 -5.41 9.14
CA VAL A 30 9.09 -5.85 10.51
C VAL A 30 9.25 -4.61 11.41
N PRO A 31 8.62 -4.55 12.59
CA PRO A 31 7.72 -5.56 13.16
C PRO A 31 6.36 -5.62 12.45
N ARG A 32 5.68 -6.77 12.55
CA ARG A 32 4.32 -6.95 12.05
C ARG A 32 3.33 -6.01 12.78
N PRO A 33 2.43 -5.33 12.07
CA PRO A 33 1.42 -4.51 12.71
C PRO A 33 0.48 -5.33 13.61
N ARG A 34 0.19 -4.78 14.79
CA ARG A 34 -0.75 -5.34 15.77
C ARG A 34 -2.20 -5.22 15.29
N PRO A 35 -3.13 -6.03 15.84
CA PRO A 35 -4.54 -5.81 15.57
C PRO A 35 -4.95 -4.41 16.06
N GLY A 36 -5.80 -3.72 15.29
CA GLY A 36 -6.20 -2.33 15.55
C GLY A 36 -5.32 -1.26 14.91
N VAL A 37 -4.11 -1.62 14.44
CA VAL A 37 -3.29 -0.71 13.62
C VAL A 37 -3.81 -0.74 12.18
N THR A 38 -4.00 0.44 11.59
CA THR A 38 -4.49 0.62 10.21
C THR A 38 -3.51 1.37 9.32
N GLU A 39 -2.30 1.62 9.82
CA GLU A 39 -1.27 2.37 9.13
C GLU A 39 0.12 1.78 9.41
N ALA A 40 1.02 1.87 8.44
CA ALA A 40 2.42 1.47 8.59
C ALA A 40 3.34 2.29 7.69
N THR A 41 4.60 2.43 8.12
CA THR A 41 5.65 3.09 7.34
C THR A 41 6.63 2.07 6.81
N ILE A 42 6.76 2.00 5.49
CA ILE A 42 7.77 1.19 4.80
C ILE A 42 9.00 2.05 4.51
N THR A 43 10.16 1.66 5.02
CA THR A 43 11.44 2.38 4.90
C THR A 43 12.42 1.61 4.00
N GLY A 44 13.58 2.24 3.69
CA GLY A 44 14.63 1.59 2.89
C GLY A 44 14.24 1.30 1.45
N LEU A 45 13.28 2.07 0.90
CA LEU A 45 12.84 1.94 -0.48
C LEU A 45 13.75 2.72 -1.42
N GLU A 46 13.92 2.20 -2.63
CA GLU A 46 14.65 2.88 -3.69
C GLU A 46 13.82 4.06 -4.21
N PRO A 47 14.46 5.21 -4.47
CA PRO A 47 13.78 6.38 -5.01
C PRO A 47 13.38 6.21 -6.48
N GLY A 48 12.24 6.77 -6.87
CA GLY A 48 11.73 6.70 -8.25
C GLY A 48 11.24 5.31 -8.68
N THR A 49 11.15 4.36 -7.75
CA THR A 49 10.81 2.96 -7.99
C THR A 49 9.34 2.72 -7.65
N GLU A 50 8.63 2.01 -8.52
CA GLU A 50 7.27 1.55 -8.24
C GLU A 50 7.30 0.29 -7.38
N TYR A 51 6.59 0.34 -6.26
CA TYR A 51 6.42 -0.79 -5.35
C TYR A 51 4.98 -1.28 -5.38
N THR A 52 4.80 -2.60 -5.39
CA THR A 52 3.53 -3.26 -5.08
C THR A 52 3.53 -3.62 -3.60
N ILE A 53 2.48 -3.22 -2.89
CA ILE A 53 2.26 -3.43 -1.47
C ILE A 53 1.09 -4.39 -1.28
N TYR A 54 1.25 -5.33 -0.35
CA TYR A 54 0.25 -6.32 0.04
C TYR A 54 -0.02 -6.19 1.54
N VAL A 55 -1.27 -5.96 1.93
CA VAL A 55 -1.69 -6.00 3.33
C VAL A 55 -2.57 -7.23 3.53
N ILE A 56 -2.16 -8.12 4.43
CA ILE A 56 -2.81 -9.41 4.68
C ILE A 56 -3.23 -9.44 6.14
N ALA A 57 -4.53 -9.59 6.40
CA ALA A 57 -5.03 -9.75 7.75
C ALA A 57 -4.77 -11.18 8.25
N LEU A 58 -4.39 -11.29 9.52
CA LEU A 58 -4.17 -12.56 10.21
C LEU A 58 -5.28 -12.82 11.21
N LYS A 59 -5.76 -14.07 11.28
CA LYS A 59 -6.61 -14.56 12.37
C LYS A 59 -6.08 -15.91 12.80
N ASN A 60 -5.33 -15.94 13.92
CA ASN A 60 -4.57 -17.11 14.34
C ASN A 60 -3.65 -17.59 13.20
N ASN A 61 -3.82 -18.83 12.72
CA ASN A 61 -3.06 -19.38 11.59
C ASN A 61 -3.69 -19.11 10.21
N GLN A 62 -4.81 -18.38 10.13
CA GLN A 62 -5.47 -18.05 8.87
C GLN A 62 -5.00 -16.70 8.33
N LYS A 63 -4.95 -16.60 7.00
CA LYS A 63 -4.60 -15.39 6.25
C LYS A 63 -5.77 -15.00 5.37
N SER A 64 -6.06 -13.71 5.27
CA SER A 64 -7.01 -13.19 4.28
C SER A 64 -6.41 -13.20 2.88
N GLU A 65 -7.26 -12.92 1.88
CA GLU A 65 -6.77 -12.42 0.59
C GLU A 65 -5.98 -11.11 0.81
N PRO A 66 -4.92 -10.86 0.01
CA PRO A 66 -4.12 -9.66 0.15
C PRO A 66 -4.87 -8.45 -0.41
N LEU A 67 -4.86 -7.35 0.35
CA LEU A 67 -5.16 -6.03 -0.16
C LEU A 67 -3.95 -5.49 -0.92
N ILE A 68 -4.11 -5.21 -2.22
CA ILE A 68 -3.00 -4.85 -3.11
C ILE A 68 -3.07 -3.37 -3.48
N GLY A 69 -1.96 -2.65 -3.31
CA GLY A 69 -1.80 -1.27 -3.77
C GLY A 69 -0.46 -1.09 -4.47
N ARG A 70 -0.37 -0.15 -5.41
CA ARG A 70 0.90 0.24 -6.04
C ARG A 70 1.22 1.69 -5.75
N LYS A 71 2.48 1.97 -5.45
CA LYS A 71 2.94 3.36 -5.29
C LYS A 71 4.38 3.52 -5.74
N LYS A 72 4.61 4.58 -6.51
CA LYS A 72 5.94 5.06 -6.87
C LYS A 72 6.51 5.94 -5.77
N THR A 73 7.76 5.67 -5.39
CA THR A 73 8.52 6.53 -4.49
C THR A 73 9.02 7.77 -5.20
N ASP A 74 9.23 8.85 -4.46
CA ASP A 74 9.83 10.06 -5.00
C ASP A 74 11.23 9.77 -5.54
N LYS A 75 11.59 10.43 -6.64
CA LYS A 75 12.98 10.44 -7.09
C LYS A 75 13.79 11.17 -6.01
N LYS A 76 14.93 10.60 -5.61
CA LYS A 76 15.90 11.30 -4.78
C LYS A 76 16.35 12.48 -5.63
N LEU A 77 15.84 13.67 -5.32
CA LEU A 77 16.23 14.88 -6.01
C LEU A 77 17.74 15.02 -5.84
N SER A 78 18.48 14.74 -6.90
CA SER A 78 19.86 15.20 -7.04
C SER A 78 19.77 16.72 -6.96
N LEU A 79 20.28 17.30 -5.87
CA LEU A 79 20.33 18.74 -5.65
C LEU A 79 21.16 19.38 -6.80
N ARG A 80 20.52 19.74 -7.91
CA ARG A 80 20.98 20.83 -8.76
C ARG A 80 20.06 21.99 -8.46
N GLN A 81 20.38 22.72 -7.39
CA GLN A 81 19.83 24.06 -7.19
C GLN A 81 20.47 24.97 -8.24
N PRO A 82 19.71 25.64 -9.12
CA PRO A 82 20.10 26.95 -9.58
C PRO A 82 19.75 27.93 -8.46
N SER A 83 20.77 28.57 -7.91
CA SER A 83 20.62 29.79 -7.12
C SER A 83 19.73 30.78 -7.88
N HIS A 84 18.54 31.13 -7.38
CA HIS A 84 17.93 32.46 -7.52
C HIS A 84 16.56 32.54 -6.81
N GLY A 85 16.45 33.48 -5.86
CA GLY A 85 15.26 34.33 -5.67
C GLY A 85 14.18 33.88 -4.67
N PRO A 86 13.77 34.76 -3.72
CA PRO A 86 12.76 34.44 -2.73
C PRO A 86 11.38 34.65 -3.35
N HIS A 87 10.79 33.60 -3.92
CA HIS A 87 9.34 33.42 -3.96
C HIS A 87 9.06 32.05 -4.56
N SER A 88 8.94 31.04 -3.71
CA SER A 88 8.37 29.76 -4.10
C SER A 88 7.44 29.30 -2.99
N ARG A 89 6.25 29.90 -2.98
CA ARG A 89 5.07 29.26 -2.43
C ARG A 89 4.82 28.01 -3.28
N THR A 90 5.35 26.86 -2.84
CA THR A 90 5.00 25.59 -3.45
C THR A 90 4.53 24.65 -2.36
N LEU A 91 3.23 24.74 -2.07
CA LEU A 91 2.52 23.70 -1.32
C LEU A 91 2.34 22.49 -2.24
N LEU A 92 3.37 21.65 -2.37
CA LEU A 92 3.16 20.27 -2.79
C LEU A 92 2.80 19.45 -1.54
N SER A 93 1.65 19.80 -0.95
CA SER A 93 0.93 18.88 -0.08
C SER A 93 0.24 17.89 -1.01
N THR A 94 0.98 16.92 -1.54
CA THR A 94 0.39 15.69 -2.08
C THR A 94 -0.07 14.85 -0.89
N SER A 95 -1.09 15.40 -0.21
CA SER A 95 -1.76 14.80 0.92
C SER A 95 -2.31 13.45 0.49
N PHE A 96 -1.91 12.45 1.24
CA PHE A 96 -2.19 11.04 1.03
C PHE A 96 -3.69 10.79 1.12
N HIS A 97 -4.38 10.79 -0.02
CA HIS A 97 -5.63 10.07 -0.17
C HIS A 97 -5.37 8.83 -1.04
N VAL A 98 -4.87 7.78 -0.39
CA VAL A 98 -5.05 6.41 -0.88
C VAL A 98 -5.99 5.75 0.12
N ILE A 99 -7.27 6.12 0.05
CA ILE A 99 -8.32 5.34 0.68
C ILE A 99 -8.50 4.11 -0.21
N LEU A 100 -7.78 3.04 0.10
CA LEU A 100 -8.03 1.77 -0.56
C LEU A 100 -9.26 1.15 0.11
N LEU A 101 -10.41 1.40 -0.51
CA LEU A 101 -11.66 0.71 -0.24
C LEU A 101 -11.49 -0.77 -0.59
N ALA A 102 -11.43 -1.62 0.43
CA ALA A 102 -11.71 -3.03 0.29
C ALA A 102 -12.83 -3.39 1.25
N LEU A 103 -14.04 -3.00 0.88
CA LEU A 103 -15.23 -3.62 1.41
C LEU A 103 -15.51 -4.89 0.60
N MET A 104 -15.62 -6.00 1.33
CA MET A 104 -16.31 -7.24 0.96
C MET A 104 -15.74 -8.05 -0.20
N LYS A 105 -14.75 -8.91 0.10
CA LYS A 105 -14.79 -10.28 -0.43
C LYS A 105 -14.74 -11.26 0.73
N ASN A 106 -15.96 -11.64 1.10
CA ASN A 106 -16.34 -12.72 1.99
C ASN A 106 -15.50 -13.99 1.72
N PRO A 107 -14.79 -14.56 2.72
CA PRO A 107 -13.94 -15.75 2.53
C PRO A 107 -14.70 -17.07 2.35
N TYR A 108 -15.96 -17.03 1.88
CA TYR A 108 -16.77 -18.22 1.54
C TYR A 108 -17.20 -18.30 0.07
N SER A 109 -16.79 -17.37 -0.81
CA SER A 109 -17.21 -17.41 -2.22
C SER A 109 -16.18 -18.10 -3.11
N SER A 110 -16.31 -19.42 -3.24
CA SER A 110 -15.76 -20.15 -4.39
C SER A 110 -16.56 -19.73 -5.63
N GLY A 111 -16.09 -18.71 -6.36
CA GLY A 111 -16.83 -18.22 -7.53
C GLY A 111 -16.00 -17.30 -8.41
N PHE A 112 -15.44 -17.88 -9.45
CA PHE A 112 -14.90 -17.22 -10.64
C PHE A 112 -16.03 -16.40 -11.30
N LEU A 113 -15.82 -15.10 -11.56
CA LEU A 113 -16.78 -14.29 -12.32
C LEU A 113 -16.08 -13.69 -13.54
N GLU A 114 -16.55 -14.14 -14.70
CA GLU A 114 -16.20 -13.66 -16.03
C GLU A 114 -16.62 -12.19 -16.24
N LEU A 115 -15.80 -11.47 -17.00
CA LEU A 115 -16.07 -10.11 -17.42
C LEU A 115 -17.06 -10.14 -18.59
N LEU A 116 -18.27 -9.57 -18.42
CA LEU A 116 -19.16 -9.29 -19.54
C LEU A 116 -18.79 -7.94 -20.18
N PRO A 117 -18.81 -7.81 -21.52
CA PRO A 117 -18.49 -6.56 -22.21
C PRO A 117 -19.63 -5.54 -22.10
N VAL A 118 -19.25 -4.26 -22.02
CA VAL A 118 -20.15 -3.11 -21.98
C VAL A 118 -20.70 -2.83 -23.38
N PRO A 119 -22.02 -2.70 -23.60
CA PRO A 119 -22.54 -2.29 -24.90
C PRO A 119 -22.35 -0.77 -25.11
N LEU A 120 -22.11 -0.42 -26.38
CA LEU A 120 -21.84 0.93 -26.91
C LEU A 120 -22.96 1.94 -26.63
#